data_AF-G9KQT1-F1
#
_entry.id   AF-G9KQT1-F1
#
_cell.length_a   1.000
_cell.length_b   1.000
_cell.length_c   1.000
_cell.angle_alpha   90.00
_cell.angle_beta   90.00
_cell.angle_gamma   90.00
#
_symmetry.space_group_name_H-M   'P 1'
#
loop_
_entity.id
_entity.type
_entity.pdbx_description
1 polymer ?
#
loop_
_entity_poly.entity_id
_entity_poly.type
_entity_poly.pdbx_seq_one_letter_code
_entity_poly.pdbx_strand_id
1 'polypeptide(L)'
;AMAVRIQRRWRGYRIRKYCFNYFYLKEYLRAVSETNDAIREALEEFAEMKEREEKKADLEREEKERDSQARKMHYLLSTKQIPGIYNSPFRKDPDPWELRLQKAKPLTSQRSKVKDKHWVSPNSWLECTSARSFPRSEV
;
A
#
# COMPACT_ATOMS: atom_id res chain seq x y z
N ALA A 1 -71.77 -36.87 9.66
CA ALA A 1 -71.53 -35.60 10.36
C ALA A 1 -71.46 -34.41 9.38
N MET A 2 -72.58 -33.71 9.16
CA MET A 2 -72.66 -32.59 8.20
C MET A 2 -72.01 -31.30 8.75
N ALA A 3 -72.20 -31.01 10.04
CA ALA A 3 -71.65 -29.83 10.71
C ALA A 3 -70.12 -29.73 10.60
N VAL A 4 -69.41 -30.86 10.73
CA VAL A 4 -67.94 -30.92 10.64
C VAL A 4 -67.44 -30.51 9.25
N ARG A 5 -68.15 -30.89 8.18
CA ARG A 5 -67.80 -30.50 6.80
C ARG A 5 -67.95 -28.98 6.60
N ILE A 6 -69.02 -28.40 7.13
CA ILE A 6 -69.28 -26.95 7.07
C ILE A 6 -68.20 -26.20 7.87
N GLN A 7 -67.89 -26.63 9.09
CA GLN A 7 -66.87 -26.02 9.94
C GLN A 7 -65.48 -26.08 9.29
N ARG A 8 -65.10 -27.20 8.67
CA ARG A 8 -63.83 -27.33 7.95
C ARG A 8 -63.74 -26.34 6.79
N ARG A 9 -64.81 -26.19 6.01
CA ARG A 9 -64.87 -25.23 4.89
C ARG A 9 -64.76 -23.79 5.38
N TRP A 10 -65.49 -23.44 6.44
CA TRP A 10 -65.47 -22.11 7.03
C TRP A 10 -64.09 -21.73 7.60
N ARG A 11 -63.44 -22.64 8.33
CA ARG A 11 -62.08 -22.43 8.86
C ARG A 11 -61.07 -22.15 7.73
N GLY A 12 -61.13 -22.91 6.65
CA GLY A 12 -60.28 -22.69 5.48
C GLY A 12 -60.53 -21.35 4.77
N TYR A 13 -61.80 -20.96 4.63
CA TYR A 13 -62.15 -19.65 4.09
C TYR A 13 -61.64 -18.50 4.98
N ARG A 14 -61.87 -18.59 6.30
CA ARG A 14 -61.46 -17.55 7.26
C ARG A 14 -59.95 -17.30 7.20
N ILE A 15 -59.15 -18.36 7.16
CA ILE A 15 -57.69 -18.23 7.11
C ILE A 15 -57.24 -17.56 5.80
N ARG A 16 -57.72 -18.05 4.64
CA ARG A 16 -57.34 -17.50 3.33
C ARG A 16 -57.82 -16.06 3.10
N LYS A 17 -58.92 -15.65 3.75
CA LYS A 17 -59.46 -14.30 3.60
C LYS A 17 -58.88 -13.29 4.59
N TYR A 18 -58.66 -13.69 5.84
CA TYR A 18 -58.38 -12.74 6.93
C TYR A 18 -57.02 -12.92 7.62
N CYS A 19 -56.42 -14.11 7.54
CA CYS A 19 -55.17 -14.38 8.28
C CYS A 19 -53.95 -14.43 7.37
N PHE A 20 -54.08 -15.00 6.17
CA PHE A 20 -52.94 -15.25 5.31
C PHE A 20 -53.28 -15.06 3.83
N ASN A 21 -52.59 -14.10 3.21
CA ASN A 21 -52.65 -13.89 1.77
C ASN A 21 -51.42 -14.53 1.10
N TYR A 22 -51.65 -15.68 0.47
CA TYR A 22 -50.63 -16.46 -0.23
C TYR A 22 -49.92 -15.65 -1.33
N PHE A 23 -50.66 -14.82 -2.08
CA PHE A 23 -50.10 -14.07 -3.19
C PHE A 23 -49.13 -13.00 -2.69
N TYR A 24 -49.47 -12.28 -1.60
CA TYR A 24 -48.54 -11.30 -1.03
C TYR A 24 -47.27 -11.96 -0.47
N LEU A 25 -47.37 -13.12 0.19
CA LEU A 25 -46.17 -13.82 0.64
C LEU A 25 -45.30 -14.23 -0.56
N LYS A 26 -45.93 -14.75 -1.63
CA LYS A 26 -45.22 -15.18 -2.83
C LYS A 26 -44.47 -14.02 -3.49
N GLU A 27 -45.14 -12.88 -3.68
CA GLU A 27 -44.51 -11.69 -4.26
C GLU A 27 -43.41 -11.13 -3.35
N TYR A 28 -43.61 -11.12 -2.03
CA TYR A 28 -42.58 -10.72 -1.08
C TYR A 28 -41.33 -11.60 -1.19
N LEU A 29 -41.49 -12.93 -1.16
CA LEU A 29 -40.36 -13.85 -1.28
C LEU A 29 -39.64 -13.69 -2.61
N ARG A 30 -40.38 -13.45 -3.69
CA ARG A 30 -39.80 -13.16 -5.01
C ARG A 30 -38.95 -11.88 -4.99
N ALA A 31 -39.50 -10.79 -4.47
CA ALA A 31 -38.77 -9.53 -4.35
C ALA A 31 -37.50 -9.70 -3.50
N VAL A 32 -37.59 -10.43 -2.38
CA VAL A 32 -36.44 -10.74 -1.52
C VAL A 32 -35.39 -11.54 -2.29
N SER A 33 -35.77 -12.59 -3.04
CA SER A 33 -34.81 -13.35 -3.85
C SER A 33 -34.13 -12.47 -4.91
N GLU A 34 -34.90 -11.67 -5.64
CA GLU A 34 -34.36 -10.78 -6.67
C GLU A 34 -33.37 -9.75 -6.07
N THR A 35 -33.69 -9.17 -4.90
CA THR A 35 -32.76 -8.26 -4.21
C THR A 35 -31.50 -8.96 -3.71
N ASN A 36 -31.61 -10.19 -3.19
CA ASN A 36 -30.45 -10.95 -2.73
C ASN A 36 -29.53 -11.32 -3.89
N ASP A 37 -30.09 -11.70 -5.03
CA ASP A 37 -29.31 -12.06 -6.21
C ASP A 37 -28.60 -10.83 -6.79
N ALA A 38 -29.27 -9.67 -6.86
CA ALA A 38 -28.65 -8.41 -7.25
C ALA A 38 -27.51 -7.99 -6.30
N ILE A 39 -27.68 -8.18 -4.99
CA ILE A 39 -26.62 -7.89 -4.01
C ILE A 39 -25.44 -8.84 -4.18
N ARG A 40 -25.68 -10.13 -4.44
CA ARG A 40 -24.61 -11.11 -4.67
C ARG A 40 -23.80 -10.77 -5.91
N GLU A 41 -24.46 -10.43 -7.01
CA GLU A 41 -23.80 -10.01 -8.25
C GLU A 41 -22.93 -8.76 -8.01
N ALA A 42 -23.48 -7.73 -7.36
CA ALA A 42 -22.72 -6.52 -7.03
C ALA A 42 -21.50 -6.81 -6.11
N LEU A 43 -21.63 -7.74 -5.16
CA LEU A 43 -20.53 -8.16 -4.30
C LEU A 43 -19.45 -8.94 -5.05
N GLU A 44 -19.85 -9.78 -6.01
CA GLU A 44 -18.93 -10.53 -6.87
C GLU A 44 -18.14 -9.59 -7.77
N GLU A 45 -18.82 -8.65 -8.45
CA GLU A 45 -18.18 -7.61 -9.25
C GLU A 45 -17.19 -6.78 -8.42
N PHE A 46 -17.58 -6.38 -7.21
CA PHE A 46 -16.71 -5.64 -6.31
C PHE A 46 -15.48 -6.45 -5.89
N ALA A 47 -15.64 -7.74 -5.60
CA ALA A 47 -14.55 -8.63 -5.24
C ALA A 47 -13.55 -8.77 -6.41
N GLU A 48 -14.05 -8.97 -7.63
CA GLU A 48 -13.20 -9.04 -8.82
C GLU A 48 -12.45 -7.72 -9.08
N MET A 49 -13.14 -6.60 -8.96
CA MET A 49 -12.51 -5.28 -9.13
C MET A 49 -11.40 -5.06 -8.12
N LYS A 50 -11.64 -5.38 -6.85
CA LYS A 50 -10.65 -5.29 -5.79
C LYS A 50 -9.44 -6.19 -6.06
N GLU A 51 -9.67 -7.43 -6.49
CA GLU A 51 -8.58 -8.36 -6.82
C GLU A 51 -7.72 -7.84 -7.99
N ARG A 52 -8.36 -7.25 -9.02
CA ARG A 52 -7.63 -6.61 -10.14
C ARG A 52 -6.81 -5.41 -9.68
N GLU A 53 -7.35 -4.60 -8.77
CA GLU A 53 -6.63 -3.46 -8.20
C GLU A 53 -5.44 -3.91 -7.35
N GLU A 54 -5.63 -4.91 -6.48
CA GLU A 54 -4.55 -5.50 -5.68
C GLU A 54 -3.45 -6.08 -6.57
N LYS A 55 -3.80 -6.86 -7.60
CA LYS A 55 -2.83 -7.38 -8.58
C LYS A 55 -2.05 -6.26 -9.27
N LYS A 56 -2.70 -5.17 -9.66
CA LYS A 56 -2.01 -4.00 -10.26
C LYS A 56 -1.08 -3.33 -9.26
N ALA A 57 -1.52 -3.15 -8.02
CA ALA A 57 -0.72 -2.56 -6.96
C ALA A 57 0.50 -3.44 -6.61
N ASP A 58 0.35 -4.77 -6.64
CA ASP A 58 1.43 -5.72 -6.43
C ASP A 58 2.49 -5.61 -7.52
N LEU A 59 2.07 -5.59 -8.79
CA LEU A 59 2.98 -5.38 -9.92
C LEU A 59 3.70 -4.03 -9.84
N GLU A 60 3.01 -2.96 -9.43
CA GLU A 60 3.64 -1.64 -9.25
C GLU A 60 4.63 -1.65 -8.07
N ARG A 61 4.30 -2.34 -6.98
CA ARG A 61 5.22 -2.53 -5.84
C ARG A 61 6.47 -3.29 -6.25
N GLU A 62 6.31 -4.41 -6.96
CA GLU A 62 7.42 -5.19 -7.50
C GLU A 62 8.28 -4.37 -8.47
N GLU A 63 7.66 -3.56 -9.34
CA GLU A 63 8.40 -2.67 -10.24
C GLU A 63 9.21 -1.63 -9.46
N LYS A 64 8.60 -0.97 -8.47
CA LYS A 64 9.27 -0.01 -7.59
C LYS A 64 10.41 -0.66 -6.80
N GLU A 65 10.21 -1.88 -6.31
CA GLU A 65 11.25 -2.64 -5.62
C GLU A 65 12.43 -2.95 -6.55
N ARG A 66 12.15 -3.41 -7.77
CA ARG A 66 13.19 -3.66 -8.80
C ARG A 66 13.96 -2.39 -9.14
N ASP A 67 13.27 -1.26 -9.29
CA ASP A 67 13.92 0.03 -9.53
C ASP A 67 14.76 0.47 -8.34
N SER A 68 14.28 0.25 -7.11
CA SER A 68 15.04 0.53 -5.90
C SER A 68 16.31 -0.32 -5.80
N GLN A 69 16.22 -1.60 -6.17
CA GLN A 69 17.35 -2.53 -6.23
C GLN A 69 18.36 -2.09 -7.29
N ALA A 70 17.89 -1.70 -8.48
CA ALA A 70 18.75 -1.16 -9.53
C ALA A 70 19.51 0.09 -9.07
N ARG A 71 18.87 1.00 -8.34
CA ARG A 71 19.55 2.17 -7.76
C ARG A 71 20.60 1.79 -6.72
N LYS A 72 20.33 0.80 -5.87
CA LYS A 72 21.29 0.29 -4.87
C LYS A 72 22.50 -0.38 -5.53
N MET A 73 22.26 -1.13 -6.61
CA MET A 73 23.26 -1.94 -7.30
C MET A 73 23.85 -1.25 -8.55
N HIS A 74 23.68 0.07 -8.70
CA HIS A 74 24.09 0.82 -9.89
C HIS A 74 25.58 0.66 -10.26
N TYR A 75 26.43 0.36 -9.30
CA TYR A 75 27.87 0.15 -9.52
C TYR A 75 28.20 -1.12 -10.31
N LEU A 76 27.24 -2.04 -10.48
CA LEU A 76 27.42 -3.26 -11.29
C LEU A 76 27.31 -3.02 -12.80
N LEU A 77 27.05 -1.77 -13.20
CA LEU A 77 26.94 -1.36 -14.60
C LEU A 77 28.24 -1.54 -15.39
N SER A 78 28.06 -1.84 -16.68
CA SER A 78 29.15 -1.82 -17.64
C SER A 78 29.76 -0.44 -17.77
N THR A 79 31.09 -0.40 -17.73
CA THR A 79 31.87 0.80 -18.05
C THR A 79 32.41 0.69 -19.48
N LYS A 80 33.06 1.75 -19.98
CA LYS A 80 33.68 1.73 -21.32
C LYS A 80 34.84 0.74 -21.42
N GLN A 81 35.53 0.46 -20.32
CA GLN A 81 36.73 -0.38 -20.28
C GLN A 81 36.41 -1.81 -19.86
N ILE A 82 35.49 -1.98 -18.90
CA ILE A 82 35.17 -3.27 -18.30
C ILE A 82 33.66 -3.54 -18.44
N PRO A 83 33.28 -4.69 -19.05
CA PRO A 83 31.89 -5.09 -19.14
C PRO A 83 31.30 -5.37 -17.75
N GLY A 84 30.05 -4.94 -17.53
CA GLY A 84 29.32 -5.16 -16.28
C GLY A 84 28.91 -6.63 -16.14
N ILE A 85 28.53 -7.04 -14.93
CA ILE A 85 28.14 -8.44 -14.65
C ILE A 85 27.00 -8.89 -15.58
N TYR A 86 26.08 -7.97 -15.88
CA TYR A 86 24.89 -8.23 -16.70
C TYR A 86 25.10 -7.94 -18.19
N ASN A 87 26.30 -7.52 -18.60
CA ASN A 87 26.69 -7.26 -19.99
C ASN A 87 27.86 -8.15 -20.41
N SER A 88 27.66 -9.47 -20.37
CA SER A 88 28.72 -10.43 -20.69
C SER A 88 29.12 -10.37 -22.18
N PRO A 89 30.41 -10.31 -22.53
CA PRO A 89 30.90 -10.31 -23.92
C PRO A 89 30.48 -11.52 -24.76
N PHE A 90 30.09 -12.62 -24.09
CA PHE A 90 29.67 -13.86 -24.76
C PHE A 90 28.19 -13.87 -25.16
N ARG A 91 27.41 -12.88 -24.69
CA ARG A 91 26.00 -12.71 -25.06
C ARG A 91 25.90 -11.68 -26.18
N LYS A 92 24.97 -11.89 -27.12
CA LYS A 92 24.71 -10.96 -28.22
C LYS A 92 23.98 -9.70 -27.75
N ASP A 93 23.04 -9.88 -26.82
CA ASP A 93 22.22 -8.79 -26.29
C ASP A 93 22.47 -8.62 -24.78
N PRO A 94 22.48 -7.37 -24.27
CA PRO A 94 22.61 -7.10 -22.84
C PRO A 94 21.37 -7.58 -22.08
N ASP A 95 21.56 -8.03 -20.84
CA ASP A 95 20.47 -8.51 -20.01
C ASP A 95 19.44 -7.38 -19.74
N PRO A 96 18.14 -7.68 -19.64
CA PRO A 96 17.13 -6.68 -19.27
C PRO A 96 17.46 -5.90 -17.99
N TRP A 97 18.22 -6.52 -17.08
CA TRP A 97 18.69 -5.85 -15.86
C TRP A 97 19.74 -4.76 -16.13
N GLU A 98 20.65 -4.97 -17.09
CA GLU A 98 21.64 -3.96 -17.49
C GLU A 98 20.94 -2.70 -18.02
N LEU A 99 19.90 -2.86 -18.84
CA LEU A 99 19.09 -1.75 -19.37
C LEU A 99 18.40 -0.95 -18.27
N ARG A 100 17.95 -1.62 -17.20
CA ARG A 100 17.33 -0.96 -16.04
C ARG A 100 18.37 -0.20 -15.22
N LEU A 101 19.52 -0.82 -14.97
CA LEU A 101 20.62 -0.17 -14.27
C LEU A 101 21.06 1.11 -14.98
N GLN A 102 21.13 1.11 -16.33
CA GLN A 102 21.53 2.29 -17.11
C GLN A 102 20.56 3.47 -16.91
N LYS A 103 19.27 3.19 -16.70
CA LYS A 103 18.24 4.20 -16.40
C LYS A 103 18.28 4.66 -14.93
N ALA A 104 18.78 3.83 -14.03
CA ALA A 104 18.76 4.09 -12.60
C ALA A 104 19.78 5.16 -12.21
N LYS A 105 19.31 6.22 -11.55
CA LYS A 105 20.19 7.22 -10.94
C LYS A 105 20.63 6.74 -9.55
N PRO A 106 21.93 6.85 -9.21
CA PRO A 106 22.41 6.45 -7.89
C PRO A 106 21.69 7.24 -6.80
N LEU A 107 21.41 6.59 -5.67
CA LEU A 107 20.92 7.31 -4.49
C LEU A 107 22.04 8.23 -4.00
N THR A 108 21.92 9.52 -4.27
CA THR A 108 22.76 10.51 -3.61
C THR A 108 22.37 10.54 -2.14
N SER A 109 23.22 10.02 -1.26
CA SER A 109 23.09 10.28 0.17
C SER A 109 23.14 11.78 0.35
N GLN A 110 22.01 12.42 0.65
CA GLN A 110 22.05 13.78 1.18
C GLN A 110 22.90 13.68 2.45
N ARG A 111 24.13 14.20 2.39
CA ARG A 111 24.91 14.45 3.60
C ARG A 111 23.97 15.23 4.51
N SER A 112 23.59 14.63 5.64
CA SER A 112 22.89 15.36 6.68
C SER A 112 23.68 16.65 6.86
N LYS A 113 23.05 17.81 6.65
CA LYS A 113 23.69 19.08 6.96
C LYS A 113 24.03 18.99 8.45
N VAL A 114 25.28 18.63 8.75
CA VAL A 114 25.80 18.64 10.11
C VAL A 114 25.56 20.07 10.54
N LYS A 115 24.65 20.28 11.51
CA LYS A 115 24.51 21.60 12.12
C LYS A 115 25.90 21.93 12.62
N ASP A 116 26.52 22.98 12.06
CA ASP A 116 27.84 23.41 12.48
C ASP A 116 27.81 23.53 14.01
N LYS A 117 28.50 22.60 14.68
CA LYS A 117 28.75 22.74 16.10
C LYS A 117 29.54 24.04 16.21
N HIS A 118 28.99 25.02 16.91
CA HIS A 118 29.63 26.29 17.20
C HIS A 118 31.08 26.02 17.61
N TRP A 119 32.03 26.35 16.73
CA TRP A 119 33.44 26.26 17.05
C TRP A 119 33.69 27.28 18.16
N VAL A 120 33.88 26.80 19.38
CA VAL A 120 34.39 27.63 20.46
C VAL A 120 35.82 28.00 20.05
N SER A 121 36.04 29.29 19.82
CA SER A 121 37.35 29.82 19.44
C SER A 121 38.40 29.36 20.46
N PRO A 122 39.57 28.83 20.04
CA PRO A 122 40.64 28.46 20.95
C PRO A 122 41.05 29.58 21.91
N ASN A 123 40.79 30.83 21.53
CA ASN A 123 41.09 32.01 22.36
C ASN A 123 40.18 32.16 23.58
N SER A 124 39.02 31.50 23.65
CA SER A 124 38.19 31.52 24.88
C SER A 124 38.85 30.74 26.03
N TRP A 125 39.83 29.89 25.74
CA TRP A 125 40.61 29.16 26.75
C TRP A 125 41.76 30.00 27.32
N LEU A 126 42.05 31.17 26.74
CA LEU A 126 43.13 32.07 27.14
C LEU A 126 42.69 33.12 28.18
N GLU A 127 41.62 32.88 28.96
CA GLU A 127 41.21 33.77 30.06
C GLU A 127 42.31 34.01 31.12
N CYS A 128 43.40 33.22 31.08
CA CYS A 128 44.64 33.47 31.83
C CYS A 128 45.44 34.72 31.38
N THR A 129 45.01 35.43 30.32
CA THR A 129 45.63 36.72 29.91
C THR A 129 44.88 37.94 30.43
N SER A 130 43.78 37.77 31.19
CA SER A 130 43.12 38.92 31.81
C SER A 130 44.06 39.55 32.85
N ALA A 131 44.29 40.86 32.72
CA ALA A 131 45.20 41.67 33.55
C ALA A 131 44.84 41.71 35.06
N ARG A 132 43.85 40.93 35.49
CA ARG A 132 43.38 40.81 36.88
C ARG A 132 43.96 39.61 37.64
N SER A 133 44.78 38.77 37.00
CA SER A 133 45.25 37.49 37.56
C SER A 133 46.60 37.56 38.30
N PHE A 134 47.29 38.71 38.32
CA PHE A 134 48.52 38.87 39.10
C PHE A 134 48.30 39.79 40.31
N PRO A 135 48.52 39.32 41.55
CA PRO A 135 48.53 40.19 42.71
C PRO A 135 49.71 41.16 42.61
N ARG A 136 49.44 42.48 42.66
CA ARG A 136 50.48 43.50 42.82
C ARG A 136 51.07 43.37 44.23
N SER A 137 52.37 43.12 44.34
CA SER A 137 53.11 43.35 45.57
C SER A 137 53.28 44.86 45.76
N GLU A 138 52.71 45.41 46.83
CA GLU A 138 52.98 46.78 47.26
C GLU A 138 54.37 46.84 47.91
N VAL A 139 55.15 47.87 47.55
CA VAL A 139 56.43 48.26 48.17
C VAL A 139 56.18 49.50 49.00
#